data_AF-A0A0K0D267-F1
#
_entry.id   AF-A0A0K0D267-F1
#
_cell.length_a   1.000
_cell.length_b   1.000
_cell.length_c   1.000
_cell.angle_alpha   90.00
_cell.angle_beta   90.00
_cell.angle_gamma   90.00
#
_symmetry.space_group_name_H-M   'P 1'
#
loop_
_entity.id
_entity.type
_entity.pdbx_description
1 polymer ?
#
loop_
_entity_poly.entity_id
_entity_poly.type
_entity_poly.pdbx_seq_one_letter_code
_entity_poly.pdbx_strand_id
1 'polypeptide(L)'
;MREPKEGFMLTNPIYKGGQKTCGQFDLVKCTELKTFSFLDYLTFGYSMVRDMFFKDFSTVLNFAFAIDFSDAVVTEDRQAQIDFANNVEFVIRSIGETLANYTRTDSFLAYGFGARIPPLYRESHEFCLNLETDPICVGVEGVVAAFRSTYMKAKPCTSAHFAHIIYHLAKSAQNATTRSDHNRPQYYILNIITRGAIDDVKETVQAAIFASKSPISIIFTG
;
A
#
# COMPACT_ATOMS: atom_id res chain seq x y z
N MET A 1 -18.06 -38.61 -2.45
CA MET A 1 -18.10 -38.68 -3.92
C MET A 1 -19.53 -38.44 -4.35
N ARG A 2 -19.82 -37.37 -5.12
CA ARG A 2 -21.16 -37.21 -5.73
C ARG A 2 -21.31 -38.24 -6.85
N GLU A 3 -22.48 -38.85 -6.97
CA GLU A 3 -22.81 -39.83 -8.02
C GLU A 3 -22.54 -39.25 -9.43
N PRO A 4 -22.15 -40.09 -10.42
CA PRO A 4 -21.94 -39.64 -11.78
C PRO A 4 -23.27 -39.09 -12.32
N LYS A 5 -23.32 -37.77 -12.55
CA LYS A 5 -24.45 -37.15 -13.24
C LYS A 5 -24.46 -37.62 -14.69
N GLU A 6 -25.62 -38.04 -15.19
CA GLU A 6 -25.80 -38.33 -16.62
C GLU A 6 -25.36 -37.13 -17.48
N GLY A 7 -24.71 -37.44 -18.60
CA GLY A 7 -24.23 -36.44 -19.55
C GLY A 7 -25.33 -35.55 -20.09
N PHE A 8 -25.01 -34.28 -20.31
CA PHE A 8 -25.92 -33.32 -20.90
C PHE A 8 -25.95 -33.51 -22.42
N MET A 9 -27.09 -33.93 -22.94
CA MET A 9 -27.28 -34.11 -24.39
C MET A 9 -27.42 -32.75 -25.08
N LEU A 10 -26.59 -32.50 -26.08
CA LEU A 10 -26.63 -31.30 -26.91
C LEU A 10 -27.57 -31.55 -28.10
N THR A 11 -28.52 -30.65 -28.33
CA THR A 11 -29.45 -30.71 -29.47
C THR A 11 -29.30 -29.49 -30.38
N ASN A 12 -29.57 -29.67 -31.67
CA ASN A 12 -29.60 -28.59 -32.64
C ASN A 12 -31.01 -27.95 -32.69
N PRO A 13 -31.17 -26.69 -32.23
CA PRO A 13 -32.48 -26.04 -32.16
C PRO A 13 -33.06 -25.66 -33.53
N ILE A 14 -32.22 -25.55 -34.58
CA ILE A 14 -32.61 -25.12 -35.93
C ILE A 14 -33.16 -26.30 -36.75
N TYR A 15 -32.85 -27.53 -36.35
CA TYR A 15 -33.34 -28.71 -37.04
C TYR A 15 -34.78 -29.00 -36.64
N LYS A 16 -35.68 -29.17 -37.62
CA LYS A 16 -37.11 -29.53 -37.49
C LYS A 16 -37.50 -30.10 -36.11
N GLY A 17 -38.09 -29.25 -35.27
CA GLY A 17 -38.55 -29.61 -33.92
C GLY A 17 -37.55 -29.41 -32.77
N GLY A 18 -36.34 -28.92 -33.04
CA GLY A 18 -35.31 -28.54 -32.05
C GLY A 18 -34.64 -29.69 -31.29
N GLN A 19 -34.92 -30.94 -31.67
CA GLN A 19 -34.58 -32.12 -30.86
C GLN A 19 -33.49 -33.02 -31.46
N LYS A 20 -32.86 -32.64 -32.58
CA LYS A 20 -31.80 -33.48 -33.16
C LYS A 20 -30.56 -33.44 -32.27
N THR A 21 -30.28 -34.55 -31.60
CA THR A 21 -29.04 -34.74 -30.84
C THR A 21 -27.82 -34.57 -31.74
N CYS A 22 -26.86 -33.74 -31.31
CA CYS A 22 -25.63 -33.45 -32.02
C CYS A 22 -24.36 -33.68 -31.18
N GLY A 23 -24.49 -33.99 -29.89
CA GLY A 23 -23.36 -34.34 -29.02
C GLY A 23 -23.78 -34.59 -27.57
N GLN A 24 -22.80 -34.89 -26.73
CA GLN A 24 -22.97 -35.09 -25.28
C GLN A 24 -21.86 -34.33 -24.55
N PHE A 25 -22.21 -33.65 -23.47
CA PHE A 25 -21.32 -32.93 -22.57
C PHE A 25 -21.32 -33.61 -21.20
N ASP A 26 -20.17 -34.14 -20.77
CA ASP A 26 -20.04 -34.81 -19.48
C ASP A 26 -19.27 -33.94 -18.47
N LEU A 27 -19.84 -33.75 -17.29
CA LEU A 27 -19.14 -33.09 -16.18
C LEU A 27 -18.26 -34.11 -15.45
N VAL A 28 -17.02 -34.24 -15.90
CA VAL A 28 -16.05 -35.24 -15.37
C VAL A 28 -15.61 -34.94 -13.94
N LYS A 29 -15.40 -33.67 -13.61
CA LYS A 29 -14.98 -33.24 -12.26
C LYS A 29 -15.47 -31.82 -11.99
N CYS A 30 -16.10 -31.63 -10.84
CA CYS A 30 -16.45 -30.32 -10.32
C CYS A 30 -15.88 -30.18 -8.92
N THR A 31 -15.03 -29.18 -8.71
CA THR A 31 -14.46 -28.85 -7.41
C THR A 31 -14.91 -27.44 -7.06
N GLU A 32 -15.66 -27.34 -5.97
CA GLU A 32 -16.05 -26.06 -5.40
C GLU A 32 -14.89 -25.51 -4.58
N LEU A 33 -14.38 -24.34 -4.94
CA LEU A 33 -13.28 -23.67 -4.26
C LEU A 33 -13.83 -22.47 -3.51
N LYS A 34 -13.55 -22.39 -2.20
CA LYS A 34 -13.85 -21.18 -1.43
C LYS A 34 -12.76 -20.15 -1.69
N THR A 35 -13.11 -19.08 -2.38
CA THR A 35 -12.25 -17.90 -2.58
C THR A 35 -12.67 -16.79 -1.64
N PHE A 36 -11.71 -16.21 -0.93
CA PHE A 36 -11.95 -15.05 -0.07
C PHE A 36 -11.77 -13.76 -0.87
N SER A 37 -12.71 -12.85 -0.73
CA SER A 37 -12.64 -11.50 -1.28
C SER A 37 -11.72 -10.60 -0.45
N PHE A 38 -11.34 -9.44 -0.99
CA PHE A 38 -10.60 -8.43 -0.24
C PHE A 38 -11.29 -8.04 1.08
N LEU A 39 -12.62 -7.87 1.04
CA LEU A 39 -13.37 -7.53 2.25
C LEU A 39 -13.34 -8.66 3.28
N ASP A 40 -13.27 -9.93 2.86
CA ASP A 40 -13.12 -11.04 3.80
C ASP A 40 -11.81 -10.90 4.60
N TYR A 41 -10.71 -10.47 3.99
CA TYR A 41 -9.43 -10.25 4.68
C TYR A 41 -9.43 -9.05 5.63
N LEU A 42 -10.21 -8.01 5.32
CA LEU A 42 -10.34 -6.83 6.17
C LEU A 42 -11.34 -7.04 7.32
N THR A 43 -12.42 -7.78 7.08
CA THR A 43 -13.59 -7.83 7.97
C THR A 43 -13.74 -9.14 8.73
N PHE A 44 -12.79 -10.08 8.61
CA PHE A 44 -12.76 -11.33 9.39
C PHE A 44 -12.68 -11.04 10.91
N GLY A 45 -13.83 -10.73 11.51
CA GLY A 45 -13.95 -10.24 12.88
C GLY A 45 -15.24 -9.48 13.18
N TYR A 46 -15.91 -8.89 12.18
CA TYR A 46 -17.15 -8.12 12.43
C TYR A 46 -18.45 -8.91 12.24
N SER A 47 -18.44 -10.02 11.49
CA SER A 47 -19.67 -10.71 11.07
C SER A 47 -19.57 -12.23 11.14
N MET A 48 -19.19 -12.77 12.30
CA MET A 48 -19.66 -14.11 12.67
C MET A 48 -19.57 -14.35 14.18
N VAL A 49 -20.74 -14.65 14.74
CA VAL A 49 -21.04 -15.28 16.04
C VAL A 49 -20.92 -14.43 17.31
N ARG A 50 -22.09 -14.20 17.91
CA ARG A 50 -22.34 -13.63 19.24
C ARG A 50 -21.90 -14.53 20.41
N ASP A 51 -21.18 -15.61 20.14
CA ASP A 51 -20.78 -16.58 21.15
C ASP A 51 -19.25 -16.77 21.12
N MET A 52 -18.61 -16.15 22.12
CA MET A 52 -17.39 -16.57 22.79
C MET A 52 -16.19 -16.99 21.89
N PHE A 53 -15.14 -16.16 21.90
CA PHE A 53 -13.73 -16.52 21.63
C PHE A 53 -13.24 -16.66 20.17
N PHE A 54 -13.61 -15.76 19.25
CA PHE A 54 -12.79 -15.53 18.04
C PHE A 54 -11.96 -14.24 18.17
N LYS A 55 -10.66 -14.42 18.45
CA LYS A 55 -9.61 -13.39 18.46
C LYS A 55 -9.63 -12.66 17.10
N ASP A 56 -9.89 -11.34 17.05
CA ASP A 56 -9.99 -10.53 15.82
C ASP A 56 -8.97 -10.99 14.75
N PHE A 57 -9.47 -11.57 13.66
CA PHE A 57 -8.68 -12.13 12.55
C PHE A 57 -8.51 -11.12 11.40
N SER A 58 -8.64 -9.83 11.69
CA SER A 58 -8.66 -8.76 10.70
C SER A 58 -7.23 -8.33 10.34
N THR A 59 -6.99 -8.21 9.04
CA THR A 59 -5.72 -7.66 8.52
C THR A 59 -5.60 -6.19 8.91
N VAL A 60 -4.47 -5.81 9.49
CA VAL A 60 -4.17 -4.42 9.81
C VAL A 60 -3.44 -3.78 8.63
N LEU A 61 -4.02 -2.73 8.06
CA LEU A 61 -3.38 -1.92 7.04
C LEU A 61 -2.54 -0.82 7.69
N ASN A 62 -1.25 -0.80 7.37
CA ASN A 62 -0.29 0.21 7.80
C ASN A 62 0.03 1.09 6.60
N PHE A 63 -0.52 2.31 6.59
CA PHE A 63 -0.27 3.25 5.51
C PHE A 63 0.94 4.14 5.82
N ALA A 64 1.81 4.30 4.83
CA ALA A 64 3.01 5.11 4.93
C ALA A 64 3.10 6.13 3.80
N PHE A 65 3.30 7.39 4.14
CA PHE A 65 3.71 8.44 3.21
C PHE A 65 5.23 8.58 3.23
N ALA A 66 5.85 8.63 2.06
CA ALA A 66 7.25 8.95 1.89
C ALA A 66 7.36 10.12 0.92
N ILE A 67 7.79 11.28 1.42
CA ILE A 67 7.80 12.53 0.67
C ILE A 67 9.23 12.81 0.20
N ASP A 68 9.36 13.03 -1.10
CA ASP A 68 10.59 13.45 -1.74
C ASP A 68 10.79 14.96 -1.53
N PHE A 69 11.84 15.32 -0.79
CA PHE A 69 12.25 16.71 -0.60
C PHE A 69 13.37 17.12 -1.55
N SER A 70 13.81 16.24 -2.45
CA SER A 70 14.88 16.55 -3.38
C SER A 70 14.47 17.63 -4.38
N ASP A 71 15.44 18.43 -4.78
CA ASP A 71 15.28 19.48 -5.76
C ASP A 71 16.52 19.53 -6.65
N ALA A 72 16.43 18.92 -7.83
CA ALA A 72 17.54 18.76 -8.77
C ALA A 72 18.07 20.12 -9.27
N VAL A 73 17.19 21.10 -9.41
CA VAL A 73 17.53 22.50 -9.66
C VAL A 73 16.97 23.24 -8.47
N VAL A 74 17.79 23.65 -7.50
CA VAL A 74 17.32 24.41 -6.32
C VAL A 74 16.42 25.53 -6.82
N THR A 75 15.11 25.32 -6.70
CA THR A 75 14.15 26.09 -7.47
C THR A 75 14.02 27.41 -6.75
N GLU A 76 14.64 28.48 -7.25
CA GLU A 76 14.47 29.83 -6.66
C GLU A 76 13.08 30.41 -6.93
N ASP A 77 12.30 29.79 -7.83
CA ASP A 77 10.91 30.15 -8.08
C ASP A 77 10.02 29.79 -6.89
N ARG A 78 9.67 30.82 -6.13
CA ARG A 78 8.76 30.74 -5.00
C ARG A 78 7.40 30.15 -5.37
N GLN A 79 6.89 30.40 -6.58
CA GLN A 79 5.59 29.89 -6.97
C GLN A 79 5.62 28.37 -7.13
N ALA A 80 6.63 27.85 -7.84
CA ALA A 80 6.84 26.42 -7.99
C ALA A 80 7.00 25.69 -6.64
N GLN A 81 7.69 26.31 -5.68
CA GLN A 81 7.82 25.77 -4.32
C GLN A 81 6.48 25.70 -3.57
N ILE A 82 5.63 26.74 -3.72
CA ILE A 82 4.29 26.80 -3.11
C ILE A 82 3.39 25.75 -3.77
N ASP A 83 3.41 25.65 -5.09
CA ASP A 83 2.60 24.71 -5.84
C ASP A 83 2.96 23.26 -5.49
N PHE A 84 4.26 22.95 -5.37
CA PHE A 84 4.69 21.65 -4.89
C PHE A 84 4.16 21.33 -3.49
N ALA A 85 4.29 22.26 -2.54
CA ALA A 85 3.79 22.05 -1.19
C ALA A 85 2.27 21.81 -1.17
N ASN A 86 1.51 22.61 -1.94
CA ASN A 86 0.07 22.45 -2.07
C ASN A 86 -0.32 21.10 -2.69
N ASN A 87 0.42 20.65 -3.71
CA ASN A 87 0.18 19.36 -4.37
C ASN A 87 0.45 18.19 -3.41
N VAL A 88 1.55 18.24 -2.64
CA VAL A 88 1.86 17.22 -1.64
C VAL A 88 0.76 17.16 -0.58
N GLU A 89 0.30 18.30 -0.07
CA GLU A 89 -0.82 18.34 0.88
C GLU A 89 -2.11 17.79 0.29
N PHE A 90 -2.41 18.14 -0.96
CA PHE A 90 -3.59 17.63 -1.67
C PHE A 90 -3.55 16.11 -1.81
N VAL A 91 -2.39 15.54 -2.15
CA VAL A 91 -2.19 14.09 -2.25
C VAL A 91 -2.36 13.42 -0.89
N ILE A 92 -1.72 13.96 0.16
CA ILE A 92 -1.83 13.43 1.53
C ILE A 92 -3.30 13.41 1.98
N ARG A 93 -4.04 14.51 1.76
CA ARG A 93 -5.47 14.57 2.11
C ARG A 93 -6.30 13.59 1.29
N SER A 94 -6.16 13.61 -0.03
CA SER A 94 -6.95 12.77 -0.93
C SER A 94 -6.79 11.28 -0.63
N ILE A 95 -5.54 10.82 -0.44
CA ILE A 95 -5.24 9.43 -0.15
C ILE A 95 -5.54 9.09 1.31
N GLY A 96 -5.12 9.94 2.24
CA GLY A 96 -5.27 9.73 3.67
C GLY A 96 -6.74 9.66 4.10
N GLU A 97 -7.58 10.58 3.65
CA GLU A 97 -9.01 10.61 3.97
C GLU A 97 -9.74 9.41 3.37
N THR A 98 -9.39 9.02 2.14
CA THR A 98 -9.95 7.85 1.48
C THR A 98 -9.63 6.56 2.25
N LEU A 99 -8.43 6.48 2.83
CA LEU A 99 -7.92 5.29 3.48
C LEU A 99 -8.13 5.25 5.00
N ALA A 100 -8.48 6.37 5.63
CA ALA A 100 -8.69 6.50 7.07
C ALA A 100 -9.69 5.46 7.62
N ASN A 101 -10.75 5.16 6.87
CA ASN A 101 -11.75 4.16 7.27
C ASN A 101 -11.23 2.71 7.30
N TYR A 102 -10.07 2.45 6.69
CA TYR A 102 -9.45 1.13 6.64
C TYR A 102 -8.26 0.99 7.62
N THR A 103 -7.82 2.08 8.25
CA THR A 103 -6.81 2.03 9.32
C THR A 103 -7.51 1.96 10.67
N ARG A 104 -7.01 1.13 11.59
CA ARG A 104 -7.68 0.90 12.88
C ARG A 104 -7.41 2.01 13.91
N THR A 105 -6.28 2.70 13.77
CA THR A 105 -5.75 3.65 14.77
C THR A 105 -5.76 5.10 14.31
N ASP A 106 -6.36 5.41 13.15
CA ASP A 106 -6.28 6.74 12.50
C ASP A 106 -4.85 7.30 12.55
N SER A 107 -3.88 6.45 12.21
CA SER A 107 -2.47 6.79 12.32
C SER A 107 -1.72 6.36 11.07
N PHE A 108 -0.80 7.19 10.63
CA PHE A 108 -0.05 7.03 9.40
C PHE A 108 1.44 7.06 9.72
N LEU A 109 2.20 6.20 9.06
CA LEU A 109 3.65 6.34 9.07
C LEU A 109 4.02 7.46 8.09
N ALA A 110 4.90 8.36 8.48
CA ALA A 110 5.28 9.48 7.66
C ALA A 110 6.79 9.61 7.63
N TYR A 111 7.35 9.58 6.43
CA TYR A 111 8.77 9.67 6.16
C TYR A 111 9.06 10.77 5.15
N GLY A 112 10.28 11.29 5.20
CA GLY A 112 10.86 12.08 4.13
C GLY A 112 12.21 11.51 3.69
N PHE A 113 12.65 11.91 2.51
CA PHE A 113 13.98 11.61 1.99
C PHE A 113 14.45 12.71 1.04
N GLY A 114 15.73 12.71 0.66
CA GLY A 114 16.26 13.70 -0.27
C GLY A 114 16.45 15.08 0.35
N ALA A 115 16.74 15.14 1.66
CA ALA A 115 17.00 16.40 2.35
C ALA A 115 18.06 16.29 3.44
N ARG A 116 18.61 17.45 3.78
CA ARG A 116 19.44 17.69 4.96
C ARG A 116 18.55 18.16 6.10
N ILE A 117 18.48 17.38 7.17
CA ILE A 117 17.59 17.64 8.31
C ILE A 117 18.35 18.22 9.52
N PRO A 118 17.72 19.10 10.33
CA PRO A 118 18.32 19.60 11.57
C PRO A 118 18.58 18.46 12.58
N PRO A 119 19.46 18.66 13.58
CA PRO A 119 20.26 19.87 13.81
C PRO A 119 21.58 19.90 13.01
N LEU A 120 22.06 18.74 12.56
CA LEU A 120 23.38 18.61 11.92
C LEU A 120 23.37 18.88 10.41
N TYR A 121 22.19 18.89 9.77
CA TYR A 121 22.04 19.08 8.32
C TYR A 121 22.90 18.12 7.50
N ARG A 122 22.99 16.87 7.96
CA ARG A 122 23.53 15.78 7.15
C ARG A 122 22.49 15.33 6.15
N GLU A 123 22.95 14.98 4.97
CA GLU A 123 22.13 14.37 3.94
C GLU A 123 21.47 13.10 4.48
N SER A 124 20.16 13.02 4.30
CA SER A 124 19.35 11.91 4.73
C SER A 124 18.52 11.36 3.57
N HIS A 125 18.65 10.05 3.36
CA HIS A 125 17.89 9.30 2.36
C HIS A 125 16.65 8.64 2.97
N GLU A 126 16.41 8.84 4.27
CA GLU A 126 15.23 8.37 5.00
C GLU A 126 15.20 9.04 6.39
N PHE A 127 14.09 9.67 6.76
CA PHE A 127 13.87 10.20 8.10
C PHE A 127 12.38 10.24 8.46
N CYS A 128 12.06 10.20 9.75
CA CYS A 128 10.69 10.41 10.24
C CYS A 128 10.24 11.83 9.90
N LEU A 129 9.10 11.98 9.22
CA LEU A 129 8.63 13.27 8.70
C LEU A 129 8.36 14.28 9.82
N ASN A 130 7.96 13.81 10.99
CA ASN A 130 7.76 14.63 12.19
C ASN A 130 9.06 15.06 12.88
N LEU A 131 10.23 14.61 12.39
CA LEU A 131 11.57 14.83 12.96
C LEU A 131 11.76 14.24 14.38
N GLU A 132 10.91 13.27 14.74
CA GLU A 132 11.00 12.53 15.99
C GLU A 132 11.63 11.14 15.77
N THR A 133 11.75 10.36 16.84
CA THR A 133 12.26 8.98 16.75
C THR A 133 11.26 8.02 16.10
N ASP A 134 9.95 8.28 16.25
CA ASP A 134 8.87 7.45 15.74
C ASP A 134 8.22 8.13 14.51
N PRO A 135 8.09 7.45 13.36
CA PRO A 135 7.45 8.00 12.16
C PRO A 135 5.92 8.14 12.26
N ILE A 136 5.28 7.74 13.35
CA ILE A 136 3.83 7.79 13.49
C ILE A 136 3.32 9.25 13.58
N CYS A 137 2.37 9.58 12.71
CA CYS A 137 1.54 10.77 12.75
C CYS A 137 0.08 10.39 13.00
N VAL A 138 -0.58 11.09 13.92
CA VAL A 138 -2.00 10.88 14.23
C VAL A 138 -2.87 11.68 13.27
N GLY A 139 -3.73 10.98 12.55
CA GLY A 139 -4.64 11.53 11.54
C GLY A 139 -3.91 12.09 10.32
N VAL A 140 -4.71 12.37 9.29
CA VAL A 140 -4.25 13.01 8.05
C VAL A 140 -3.63 14.37 8.32
N GLU A 141 -4.26 15.18 9.17
CA GLU A 141 -3.77 16.51 9.53
C GLU A 141 -2.45 16.45 10.33
N GLY A 142 -2.19 15.36 11.07
CA GLY A 142 -0.87 15.14 11.69
C GLY A 142 0.24 14.97 10.66
N VAL A 143 -0.02 14.26 9.56
CA VAL A 143 0.94 14.11 8.45
C VAL A 143 1.16 15.46 7.75
N VAL A 144 0.09 16.20 7.48
CA VAL A 144 0.18 17.54 6.85
C VAL A 144 0.97 18.51 7.74
N ALA A 145 0.72 18.52 9.05
CA ALA A 145 1.45 19.36 9.98
C ALA A 145 2.95 19.00 10.04
N ALA A 146 3.27 17.71 10.08
CA ALA A 146 4.65 17.22 10.02
C ALA A 146 5.33 17.64 8.71
N PHE A 147 4.65 17.46 7.57
CA PHE A 147 5.15 17.89 6.26
C PHE A 147 5.46 19.39 6.26
N ARG A 148 4.51 20.26 6.63
CA ARG A 148 4.71 21.72 6.66
C ARG A 148 5.88 22.12 7.56
N SER A 149 5.95 21.55 8.76
CA SER A 149 7.02 21.86 9.72
C SER A 149 8.38 21.49 9.14
N THR A 150 8.48 20.31 8.54
CA THR A 150 9.73 19.79 8.01
C THR A 150 10.13 20.46 6.72
N TYR A 151 9.19 20.81 5.84
CA TYR A 151 9.44 21.57 4.62
C TYR A 151 10.08 22.95 4.91
N MET A 152 9.71 23.59 6.02
CA MET A 152 10.32 24.86 6.43
C MET A 152 11.72 24.71 7.06
N LYS A 153 12.04 23.53 7.62
CA LYS A 153 13.27 23.30 8.38
C LYS A 153 14.33 22.55 7.58
N ALA A 154 13.92 21.63 6.72
CA ALA A 154 14.80 20.79 5.94
C ALA A 154 15.38 21.57 4.75
N LYS A 155 16.59 21.19 4.32
CA LYS A 155 17.21 21.75 3.13
C LYS A 155 17.24 20.68 2.03
N PRO A 156 16.63 20.90 0.86
CA PRO A 156 16.65 19.95 -0.25
C PRO A 156 18.05 19.46 -0.61
N CYS A 157 18.16 18.19 -0.94
CA CYS A 157 19.31 17.63 -1.64
C CYS A 157 19.07 17.68 -3.16
N THR A 158 20.14 17.54 -3.94
CA THR A 158 20.04 17.51 -5.40
C THR A 158 19.72 16.13 -5.95
N SER A 159 19.80 15.08 -5.13
CA SER A 159 19.52 13.70 -5.53
C SER A 159 18.38 13.09 -4.72
N ALA A 160 17.61 12.24 -5.41
CA ALA A 160 16.50 11.47 -4.87
C ALA A 160 16.84 9.97 -4.91
N HIS A 161 16.90 9.35 -3.73
CA HIS A 161 17.24 7.94 -3.56
C HIS A 161 16.07 7.18 -2.94
N PHE A 162 15.35 6.39 -3.74
CA PHE A 162 14.11 5.74 -3.32
C PHE A 162 14.37 4.36 -2.71
N ALA A 163 15.51 3.74 -3.02
CA ALA A 163 15.81 2.38 -2.59
C ALA A 163 15.77 2.25 -1.05
N HIS A 164 16.28 3.26 -0.34
CA HIS A 164 16.38 3.26 1.12
C HIS A 164 15.00 3.08 1.79
N ILE A 165 14.04 3.95 1.46
CA ILE A 165 12.71 3.89 2.07
C ILE A 165 11.95 2.62 1.70
N ILE A 166 12.11 2.12 0.46
CA ILE A 166 11.49 0.86 0.03
C ILE A 166 12.07 -0.31 0.83
N TYR A 167 13.40 -0.41 0.95
CA TYR A 167 14.05 -1.45 1.76
C TYR A 167 13.64 -1.39 3.22
N HIS A 168 13.62 -0.19 3.80
CA HIS A 168 13.23 0.04 5.18
C HIS A 168 11.83 -0.52 5.44
N LEU A 169 10.85 -0.07 4.67
CA LEU A 169 9.46 -0.47 4.90
C LEU A 169 9.22 -1.94 4.57
N ALA A 170 9.86 -2.47 3.53
CA ALA A 170 9.77 -3.89 3.20
C ALA A 170 10.33 -4.77 4.31
N LYS A 171 11.41 -4.34 4.97
CA LYS A 171 11.99 -5.04 6.13
C LYS A 171 11.10 -4.92 7.36
N SER A 172 10.55 -3.73 7.62
CA SER A 172 9.57 -3.51 8.68
C SER A 172 8.34 -4.40 8.50
N ALA A 173 7.84 -4.56 7.27
CA ALA A 173 6.75 -5.47 6.94
C ALA A 173 7.09 -6.94 7.22
N GLN A 174 8.27 -7.43 6.82
CA GLN A 174 8.72 -8.80 7.12
C GLN A 174 8.84 -9.06 8.64
N ASN A 175 9.41 -8.09 9.35
CA ASN A 175 9.56 -8.16 10.81
C ASN A 175 8.19 -8.18 11.49
N ALA A 176 7.26 -7.35 11.01
CA ALA A 176 5.89 -7.32 11.51
C ALA A 176 5.21 -8.67 11.30
N THR A 177 5.34 -9.30 10.13
CA THR A 177 4.81 -10.66 9.89
C THR A 177 5.40 -11.70 10.83
N THR A 178 6.71 -11.64 11.09
CA THR A 178 7.40 -12.61 11.96
C THR A 178 7.01 -12.45 13.43
N ARG A 179 6.73 -11.22 13.86
CA ARG A 179 6.41 -10.88 15.26
C ARG A 179 4.91 -10.84 15.56
N SER A 180 4.07 -10.64 14.54
CA SER A 180 2.62 -10.53 14.73
C SER A 180 2.02 -11.89 15.10
N ASP A 181 1.00 -11.84 15.95
CA ASP A 181 0.06 -12.97 16.08
C ASP A 181 -0.43 -13.38 14.68
N HIS A 182 -0.46 -14.67 14.38
CA HIS A 182 -0.95 -15.19 13.09
C HIS A 182 -2.41 -14.77 12.80
N ASN A 183 -3.11 -14.31 13.83
CA ASN A 183 -4.47 -13.82 13.74
C ASN A 183 -4.54 -12.35 13.31
N ARG A 184 -3.44 -11.58 13.28
CA ARG A 184 -3.48 -10.16 12.92
C ARG A 184 -2.41 -9.83 11.90
N PRO A 185 -2.55 -10.35 10.67
CA PRO A 185 -1.57 -10.10 9.61
C PRO A 185 -1.45 -8.59 9.38
N GLN A 186 -0.21 -8.13 9.26
CA GLN A 186 0.14 -6.74 8.99
C GLN A 186 0.43 -6.59 7.51
N TYR A 187 -0.26 -5.66 6.84
CA TYR A 187 -0.02 -5.32 5.45
C TYR A 187 0.36 -3.84 5.33
N TYR A 188 1.40 -3.53 4.58
CA TYR A 188 1.94 -2.18 4.45
C TYR A 188 1.59 -1.59 3.08
N ILE A 189 1.30 -0.30 3.03
CA ILE A 189 1.10 0.43 1.79
C ILE A 189 2.02 1.65 1.85
N LEU A 190 3.01 1.70 0.97
CA LEU A 190 3.96 2.80 0.84
C LEU A 190 3.55 3.67 -0.34
N ASN A 191 3.20 4.93 -0.07
CA ASN A 191 2.99 5.95 -1.09
C ASN A 191 4.20 6.91 -1.13
N ILE A 192 4.95 6.84 -2.22
CA ILE A 192 6.09 7.73 -2.50
C ILE A 192 5.57 8.90 -3.31
N ILE A 193 5.58 10.09 -2.71
CA ILE A 193 5.19 11.35 -3.35
C ILE A 193 6.47 12.03 -3.83
N THR A 194 6.60 12.23 -5.14
CA THR A 194 7.85 12.68 -5.76
C THR A 194 7.61 13.70 -6.87
N ARG A 195 8.68 14.41 -7.26
CA ARG A 195 8.74 15.25 -8.47
C ARG A 195 9.17 14.46 -9.72
N GLY A 196 9.46 13.16 -9.57
CA GLY A 196 9.71 12.22 -10.67
C GLY A 196 11.17 12.00 -11.04
N ALA A 197 12.13 12.67 -10.39
CA ALA A 197 13.55 12.37 -10.54
C ALA A 197 13.93 11.20 -9.64
N ILE A 198 14.57 10.17 -10.21
CA ILE A 198 15.09 9.00 -9.48
C ILE A 198 16.54 8.81 -9.89
N ASP A 199 17.46 8.98 -8.96
CA ASP A 199 18.90 8.86 -9.24
C ASP A 199 19.41 7.42 -9.06
N ASP A 200 18.73 6.62 -8.24
CA ASP A 200 19.11 5.25 -7.87
C ASP A 200 18.21 4.18 -8.50
N VAL A 201 17.94 4.30 -9.80
CA VAL A 201 17.00 3.41 -10.51
C VAL A 201 17.38 1.93 -10.34
N LYS A 202 18.67 1.59 -10.41
CA LYS A 202 19.13 0.19 -10.28
C LYS A 202 18.84 -0.35 -8.88
N GLU A 203 19.15 0.42 -7.85
CA GLU A 203 18.97 0.09 -6.45
C GLU A 203 17.48 0.04 -6.10
N THR A 204 16.68 0.96 -6.65
CA THR A 204 15.22 1.00 -6.51
C THR A 204 14.56 -0.25 -7.09
N VAL A 205 15.02 -0.72 -8.25
CA VAL A 205 14.58 -2.00 -8.82
C VAL A 205 14.93 -3.17 -7.90
N GLN A 206 16.15 -3.20 -7.34
CA GLN A 206 16.53 -4.24 -6.37
C GLN A 206 15.67 -4.17 -5.10
N ALA A 207 15.37 -2.97 -4.61
CA ALA A 207 14.51 -2.75 -3.46
C ALA A 207 13.07 -3.25 -3.72
N ALA A 208 12.53 -2.99 -4.92
CA ALA A 208 11.23 -3.50 -5.33
C ALA A 208 11.19 -5.04 -5.45
N ILE A 209 12.25 -5.65 -6.00
CA ILE A 209 12.40 -7.11 -6.03
C ILE A 209 12.43 -7.68 -4.60
N PHE A 210 13.17 -7.05 -3.69
CA PHE A 210 13.20 -7.43 -2.29
C PHE A 210 11.81 -7.31 -1.63
N ALA A 211 11.13 -6.17 -1.86
CA ALA A 211 9.80 -5.88 -1.33
C ALA A 211 8.72 -6.85 -1.83
N SER A 212 8.88 -7.44 -3.02
CA SER A 212 7.92 -8.42 -3.58
C SER A 212 7.71 -9.67 -2.70
N LYS A 213 8.62 -9.93 -1.76
CA LYS A 213 8.54 -11.03 -0.78
C LYS A 213 7.95 -10.61 0.57
N SER A 214 7.58 -9.34 0.72
CA SER A 214 6.99 -8.76 1.93
C SER A 214 5.51 -8.45 1.71
N PRO A 215 4.68 -8.38 2.77
CA PRO A 215 3.29 -7.94 2.65
C PRO A 215 3.23 -6.41 2.51
N ILE A 216 3.66 -5.90 1.36
CA ILE A 216 3.72 -4.47 1.05
C ILE A 216 3.26 -4.18 -0.37
N SER A 217 2.53 -3.09 -0.56
CA SER A 217 2.30 -2.44 -1.85
C SER A 217 3.05 -1.11 -1.92
N ILE A 218 3.57 -0.77 -3.10
CA ILE A 218 4.30 0.48 -3.35
C ILE A 218 3.56 1.26 -4.43
N ILE A 219 3.29 2.54 -4.18
CA ILE A 219 2.60 3.46 -5.07
C ILE A 219 3.50 4.67 -5.28
N PHE A 220 3.76 5.04 -6.53
CA PHE A 220 4.45 6.28 -6.88
C PHE A 220 3.42 7.32 -7.30
N THR A 221 3.49 8.50 -6.71
CA THR A 221 2.64 9.66 -7.04
C THR A 221 3.55 10.82 -7.44
N GLY A 222 3.42 11.25 -8.69
CA GLY A 222 4.14 12.37 -9.29
C GLY A 222 3.26 13.61 -9.45
#